data_AF-A0A166XDI4-F1
#
_entry.id   AF-A0A166XDI4-F1
#
_cell.length_a   1.000
_cell.length_b   1.000
_cell.length_c   1.000
_cell.angle_alpha   90.00
_cell.angle_beta   90.00
_cell.angle_gamma   90.00
#
_symmetry.space_group_name_H-M   'P 1'
#
loop_
_entity.id
_entity.type
_entity.pdbx_description
1 polymer ?
#
loop_
_entity_poly.entity_id
_entity_poly.type
_entity_poly.pdbx_seq_one_letter_code
_entity_poly.pdbx_strand_id
1 'polypeptide(L)'
;MPTPNPTKNLRNEIPPLTTLLPAIFVPVQPSFFAYTPPATRSAQIRESIAALEAHAAQVRANILALSRQECCRIARDAEIQEAREGIAVAPAQRRVVSEADKAAMLANMQAAPGSCAGREMPLVPDFSNWLVSSPREWREREVLRTVARTMADLKGFREHVARERARYEEALEREILRERERERGR
;
A
#
# COMPACT_ATOMS: atom_id res chain seq x y z
N MET A 1 21.86 -10.19 46.05
CA MET A 1 21.61 -10.81 44.73
C MET A 1 21.01 -9.75 43.82
N PRO A 2 21.74 -9.23 42.81
CA PRO A 2 21.16 -8.28 41.88
C PRO A 2 20.21 -9.01 40.93
N THR A 3 18.96 -8.56 40.84
CA THR A 3 17.96 -9.11 39.92
C THR A 3 18.37 -8.79 38.47
N PRO A 4 18.26 -9.74 37.53
CA PRO A 4 18.54 -9.48 36.12
C PRO A 4 17.50 -8.50 35.57
N ASN A 5 17.96 -7.34 35.10
CA ASN A 5 17.13 -6.36 34.41
C ASN A 5 16.56 -6.99 33.12
N PRO A 6 15.23 -7.18 32.97
CA PRO A 6 14.64 -7.86 31.81
C PRO A 6 14.70 -7.04 30.51
N THR A 7 15.14 -5.78 30.58
CA THR A 7 15.12 -4.82 29.46
C THR A 7 16.33 -4.90 28.53
N LYS A 8 17.39 -5.65 28.87
CA LYS A 8 18.63 -5.69 28.07
C LYS A 8 18.51 -6.37 26.70
N ASN A 9 17.43 -7.14 26.45
CA ASN A 9 17.31 -7.96 25.24
C ASN A 9 16.07 -7.66 24.36
N LEU A 10 15.40 -6.52 24.56
CA LEU A 10 14.28 -6.15 23.70
C LEU A 10 14.79 -5.71 22.32
N ARG A 11 14.74 -6.62 21.33
CA ARG A 11 15.03 -6.38 19.91
C ARG A 11 13.81 -6.77 19.08
N ASN A 12 13.59 -6.05 17.99
CA ASN A 12 12.59 -6.42 17.01
C ASN A 12 13.21 -7.41 16.01
N GLU A 13 12.60 -8.57 15.85
CA GLU A 13 13.08 -9.64 14.96
C GLU A 13 12.57 -9.47 13.52
N ILE A 14 11.56 -8.62 13.31
CA ILE A 14 11.01 -8.36 11.99
C ILE A 14 11.94 -7.38 11.25
N PRO A 15 12.53 -7.76 10.11
CA PRO A 15 13.40 -6.87 9.35
C PRO A 15 12.59 -5.72 8.72
N PRO A 16 13.21 -4.54 8.51
CA PRO A 16 12.54 -3.40 7.90
C PRO A 16 12.21 -3.67 6.43
N LEU A 17 11.03 -3.19 6.01
CA LEU A 17 10.61 -3.26 4.61
C LEU A 17 11.36 -2.20 3.77
N THR A 18 12.42 -2.60 3.09
CA THR A 18 13.19 -1.71 2.21
C THR A 18 12.62 -1.63 0.79
N THR A 19 11.99 -2.70 0.31
CA THR A 19 11.46 -2.81 -1.05
C THR A 19 10.24 -3.70 -1.13
N LEU A 20 9.32 -3.40 -2.07
CA LEU A 20 8.16 -4.23 -2.39
C LEU A 20 8.44 -5.28 -3.49
N LEU A 21 9.67 -5.36 -4.00
CA LEU A 21 10.04 -6.33 -5.04
C LEU A 21 9.61 -7.77 -4.70
N PRO A 22 9.71 -8.28 -3.45
CA PRO A 22 9.26 -9.63 -3.13
C PRO A 22 7.78 -9.89 -3.41
N ALA A 23 6.94 -8.85 -3.51
CA ALA A 23 5.52 -9.00 -3.73
C ALA A 23 5.15 -9.58 -5.10
N ILE A 24 6.06 -9.48 -6.10
CA ILE A 24 5.84 -10.00 -7.45
C ILE A 24 5.86 -11.54 -7.50
N PHE A 25 6.48 -12.17 -6.49
CA PHE A 25 6.58 -13.61 -6.42
C PHE A 25 5.26 -14.18 -5.90
N VAL A 26 4.56 -14.82 -6.83
CA VAL A 26 3.27 -15.46 -6.61
C VAL A 26 3.47 -16.97 -6.69
N PRO A 27 2.89 -17.77 -5.78
CA PRO A 27 2.95 -19.22 -5.88
C PRO A 27 2.48 -19.70 -7.26
N VAL A 28 3.23 -20.63 -7.84
CA VAL A 28 2.87 -21.23 -9.14
C VAL A 28 1.61 -22.07 -8.94
N GLN A 29 0.58 -21.79 -9.73
CA GLN A 29 -0.67 -22.54 -9.69
C GLN A 29 -0.44 -23.96 -10.21
N PRO A 30 -1.06 -25.00 -9.63
CA PRO A 30 -0.91 -26.38 -10.12
C PRO A 30 -1.29 -26.56 -11.59
N SER A 31 -2.22 -25.75 -12.10
CA SER A 31 -2.62 -25.73 -13.51
C SER A 31 -1.48 -25.38 -14.47
N PHE A 32 -0.41 -24.73 -13.99
CA PHE A 32 0.79 -24.48 -14.77
C PHE A 32 1.42 -25.77 -15.30
N PHE A 33 1.31 -26.87 -14.55
CA PHE A 33 1.86 -28.16 -14.95
C PHE A 33 0.92 -28.98 -15.84
N ALA A 34 -0.33 -28.55 -16.02
CA ALA A 34 -1.34 -29.21 -16.84
C ALA A 34 -1.67 -28.35 -18.07
N TYR A 35 -0.76 -28.31 -19.04
CA TYR A 35 -0.95 -27.52 -20.26
C TYR A 35 -2.03 -28.14 -21.16
N THR A 36 -3.12 -27.42 -21.36
CA THR A 36 -4.10 -27.74 -22.40
C THR A 36 -4.00 -26.66 -23.48
N PRO A 37 -3.60 -26.99 -24.72
CA PRO A 37 -3.44 -25.98 -25.75
C PRO A 37 -4.81 -25.34 -26.07
N PRO A 38 -4.88 -24.00 -26.16
CA PRO A 38 -6.12 -23.32 -26.51
C PRO A 38 -6.53 -23.65 -27.95
N ALA A 39 -7.82 -23.90 -28.15
CA ALA A 39 -8.37 -24.30 -29.46
C ALA A 39 -8.26 -23.19 -30.53
N THR A 40 -8.27 -21.93 -30.11
CA THR A 40 -8.13 -20.76 -30.98
C THR A 40 -7.15 -19.76 -30.40
N ARG A 41 -6.61 -18.90 -31.27
CA ARG A 41 -5.74 -17.80 -30.84
C ARG A 41 -6.51 -16.77 -29.99
N SER A 42 -7.78 -16.51 -30.32
CA SER A 42 -8.65 -15.67 -29.49
C SER A 42 -8.87 -16.26 -28.08
N ALA A 43 -8.98 -17.58 -27.95
CA ALA A 43 -9.04 -18.26 -26.65
C ALA A 43 -7.73 -18.11 -25.87
N GLN A 44 -6.58 -18.27 -26.53
CA GLN A 44 -5.26 -18.06 -25.93
C GLN A 44 -5.09 -16.64 -25.34
N ILE A 45 -5.53 -15.61 -26.09
CA ILE A 45 -5.42 -14.22 -25.64
C ILE A 45 -6.33 -13.97 -24.43
N ARG A 46 -7.56 -14.50 -24.43
CA ARG A 46 -8.47 -14.41 -23.28
C ARG A 46 -7.89 -15.08 -22.04
N GLU A 47 -7.30 -16.26 -22.20
CA GLU A 47 -6.62 -16.97 -21.11
C GLU A 47 -5.44 -16.16 -20.56
N SER A 48 -4.67 -15.51 -21.44
CA SER A 48 -3.56 -14.62 -21.04
C SER A 48 -4.05 -13.42 -20.23
N ILE A 49 -5.18 -12.80 -20.61
CA ILE A 49 -5.80 -11.70 -19.84
C ILE A 49 -6.23 -12.21 -18.46
N ALA A 50 -6.90 -13.37 -18.40
CA ALA A 50 -7.35 -13.95 -17.13
C ALA A 50 -6.16 -14.29 -16.21
N ALA A 51 -5.08 -14.84 -16.77
CA ALA A 51 -3.85 -15.13 -16.03
C ALA A 51 -3.19 -13.85 -15.49
N LEU A 52 -3.14 -12.78 -16.30
CA LEU A 52 -2.64 -11.47 -15.88
C LEU A 52 -3.44 -10.90 -14.71
N GLU A 53 -4.78 -10.96 -14.77
CA GLU A 53 -5.66 -10.45 -13.72
C GLU A 53 -5.52 -11.26 -12.42
N ALA A 54 -5.41 -12.59 -12.52
CA ALA A 54 -5.18 -13.47 -11.38
C ALA A 54 -3.82 -13.20 -10.70
N HIS A 55 -2.75 -13.08 -11.49
CA HIS A 55 -1.43 -12.72 -10.97
C HIS A 55 -1.45 -11.34 -10.32
N ALA A 56 -2.05 -10.34 -10.96
CA ALA A 56 -2.17 -8.99 -10.42
C ALA A 56 -2.98 -8.93 -9.12
N ALA A 57 -4.02 -9.77 -8.96
CA ALA A 57 -4.74 -9.89 -7.70
C ALA A 57 -3.83 -10.39 -6.57
N GLN A 58 -3.01 -11.42 -6.84
CA GLN A 58 -2.10 -11.97 -5.84
C GLN A 58 -0.97 -11.00 -5.49
N VAL A 59 -0.37 -10.32 -6.47
CA VAL A 59 0.66 -9.30 -6.21
C VAL A 59 0.11 -8.19 -5.32
N ARG A 60 -1.12 -7.72 -5.55
CA ARG A 60 -1.78 -6.72 -4.68
C ARG A 60 -1.95 -7.25 -3.26
N ALA A 61 -2.38 -8.49 -3.10
CA ALA A 61 -2.51 -9.11 -1.78
C ALA A 61 -1.15 -9.20 -1.06
N ASN A 62 -0.08 -9.54 -1.79
CA ASN A 62 1.28 -9.60 -1.25
C ASN A 62 1.80 -8.21 -0.83
N ILE A 63 1.59 -7.17 -1.65
CA ILE A 63 1.94 -5.78 -1.29
C ILE A 63 1.27 -5.39 0.04
N LEU A 64 -0.02 -5.69 0.19
CA LEU A 64 -0.76 -5.40 1.42
C LEU A 64 -0.23 -6.21 2.61
N ALA A 65 0.12 -7.48 2.41
CA ALA A 65 0.69 -8.32 3.45
C ALA A 65 2.03 -7.78 3.96
N LEU A 66 2.96 -7.42 3.05
CA LEU A 66 4.24 -6.79 3.41
C LEU A 66 4.04 -5.47 4.15
N SER A 67 3.09 -4.65 3.69
CA SER A 67 2.78 -3.36 4.33
C SER A 67 2.22 -3.55 5.75
N ARG A 68 1.36 -4.56 5.96
CA ARG A 68 0.86 -4.89 7.31
C ARG A 68 1.98 -5.37 8.22
N GLN A 69 2.88 -6.21 7.72
CA GLN A 69 4.04 -6.66 8.47
C GLN A 69 4.93 -5.47 8.88
N GLU A 70 5.14 -4.52 7.99
CA GLU A 70 5.88 -3.29 8.30
C GLU A 70 5.18 -2.45 9.38
N CYS A 71 3.86 -2.31 9.32
CA CYS A 71 3.11 -1.64 10.39
C CYS A 71 3.27 -2.35 11.75
N CYS A 72 3.22 -3.68 11.78
CA CYS A 72 3.47 -4.46 13.00
C CYS A 72 4.89 -4.24 13.51
N ARG A 73 5.88 -4.22 12.62
CA ARG A 73 7.28 -3.93 12.96
C ARG A 73 7.41 -2.55 13.61
N ILE A 74 6.86 -1.51 12.99
CA ILE A 74 6.87 -0.13 13.51
C ILE A 74 6.20 -0.06 14.89
N ALA A 75 5.06 -0.72 15.08
CA ALA A 75 4.40 -0.77 16.37
C ALA A 75 5.29 -1.40 17.45
N ARG A 76 5.97 -2.49 17.12
CA ARG A 76 6.87 -3.18 18.03
C ARG A 76 8.11 -2.35 18.37
N ASP A 77 8.67 -1.62 17.41
CA ASP A 77 9.79 -0.71 17.64
C ASP A 77 9.43 0.39 18.65
N ALA A 78 8.24 0.98 18.50
CA ALA A 78 7.74 2.00 19.41
C ALA A 78 7.55 1.46 20.83
N GLU A 79 6.97 0.26 20.99
CA GLU A 79 6.83 -0.40 22.30
C GLU A 79 8.20 -0.66 22.97
N ILE A 80 9.17 -1.13 22.19
CA ILE A 80 10.54 -1.37 22.68
C ILE A 80 11.18 -0.05 23.12
N GLN A 81 10.96 1.02 22.37
CA GLN A 81 11.48 2.35 22.71
C GLN A 81 10.83 2.91 23.98
N GLU A 82 9.51 2.84 24.11
CA GLU A 82 8.78 3.24 25.33
C GLU A 82 9.29 2.48 26.57
N ALA A 83 9.49 1.16 26.42
CA ALA A 83 10.03 0.32 27.49
C ALA A 83 11.48 0.68 27.87
N ARG A 84 12.30 1.14 26.92
CA ARG A 84 13.69 1.59 27.17
C ARG A 84 13.74 2.95 27.84
N GLU A 85 12.85 3.87 27.45
CA GLU A 85 12.76 5.22 28.01
C GLU A 85 12.12 5.22 29.42
N GLY A 86 11.63 4.07 29.90
CA GLY A 86 11.00 3.94 31.20
C GLY A 86 9.72 4.78 31.33
N ILE A 87 9.14 5.16 30.18
CA ILE A 87 7.90 5.92 30.12
C ILE A 87 6.77 4.95 30.47
N ALA A 88 6.49 4.83 31.77
CA ALA A 88 5.21 4.30 32.22
C ALA A 88 4.12 5.10 31.51
N VAL A 89 3.13 4.41 30.93
CA VAL A 89 2.02 4.98 30.14
C VAL A 89 1.33 6.11 30.91
N ALA A 90 1.88 7.31 30.85
CA ALA A 90 1.23 8.50 31.37
C ALA A 90 0.10 8.78 30.39
N PRO A 91 -1.15 8.94 30.85
CA PRO A 91 -2.24 9.31 29.97
C PRO A 91 -1.82 10.58 29.22
N ALA A 92 -1.97 10.56 27.90
CA ALA A 92 -1.59 11.66 27.02
C ALA A 92 -2.02 12.97 27.68
N GLN A 93 -1.06 13.76 28.15
CA GLN A 93 -1.36 15.08 28.67
C GLN A 93 -1.92 15.85 27.49
N ARG A 94 -3.25 16.04 27.47
CA ARG A 94 -3.93 16.81 26.44
C ARG A 94 -3.20 18.15 26.39
N ARG A 95 -2.50 18.42 25.28
CA ARG A 95 -1.93 19.75 25.03
C ARG A 95 -3.09 20.72 25.22
N VAL A 96 -2.96 21.58 26.22
CA VAL A 96 -3.95 22.64 26.46
C VAL A 96 -3.89 23.50 25.21
N VAL A 97 -4.96 23.47 24.41
CA VAL A 97 -5.07 24.25 23.18
C VAL A 97 -4.85 25.71 23.56
N SER A 98 -3.78 26.32 23.04
CA SER A 98 -3.43 27.68 23.38
C SER A 98 -4.53 28.64 22.90
N GLU A 99 -4.61 29.82 23.49
CA GLU A 99 -5.58 30.82 23.05
C GLU A 99 -5.35 31.23 21.58
N ALA A 100 -4.08 31.26 21.16
CA ALA A 100 -3.69 31.47 19.77
C ALA A 100 -4.21 30.35 18.84
N ASP A 101 -4.12 29.08 19.26
CA ASP A 101 -4.64 27.95 18.48
C ASP A 101 -6.16 28.02 18.34
N LYS A 102 -6.88 28.44 19.40
CA LYS A 102 -8.33 28.64 19.36
C LYS A 102 -8.71 29.76 18.40
N ALA A 103 -7.98 30.88 18.42
CA ALA A 103 -8.20 31.99 17.51
C ALA A 103 -7.97 31.57 16.05
N ALA A 104 -6.89 30.81 15.78
CA ALA A 104 -6.62 30.26 14.45
C ALA A 104 -7.71 29.28 13.98
N MET A 105 -8.21 28.43 14.88
CA MET A 105 -9.32 27.52 14.58
C MET A 105 -10.60 28.28 14.20
N LEU A 106 -10.96 29.31 14.97
CA LEU A 106 -12.12 30.15 14.68
C LEU A 106 -11.97 30.91 13.37
N ALA A 107 -10.78 31.45 13.09
CA ALA A 107 -10.49 32.11 11.83
C ALA A 107 -10.65 31.16 10.63
N ASN A 108 -10.17 29.91 10.75
CA ASN A 108 -10.33 28.89 9.71
C ASN A 108 -11.80 28.47 9.52
N MET A 109 -12.60 28.40 10.59
CA MET A 109 -14.03 28.10 10.51
C MET A 109 -14.86 29.23 9.89
N GLN A 110 -14.42 30.48 10.06
CA GLN A 110 -15.07 31.67 9.50
C GLN A 110 -14.56 32.03 8.10
N ALA A 111 -13.53 31.34 7.61
CA ALA A 111 -13.00 31.55 6.28
C ALA A 111 -14.07 31.21 5.22
N ALA A 112 -14.29 32.13 4.28
CA ALA A 112 -15.21 31.90 3.17
C ALA A 112 -14.75 30.67 2.36
N PRO A 113 -15.66 29.84 1.82
CA PRO A 113 -15.33 28.60 1.10
C PRO A 113 -14.58 28.79 -0.24
N GLY A 114 -13.99 29.96 -0.49
CA GLY A 114 -13.39 30.36 -1.76
C GLY A 114 -11.86 30.24 -1.87
N SER A 115 -11.09 30.03 -0.80
CA SER A 115 -9.61 30.03 -0.91
C SER A 115 -9.01 28.67 -1.33
N CYS A 116 -9.82 27.61 -1.37
CA CYS A 116 -9.41 26.27 -1.80
C CYS A 116 -10.22 25.74 -3.00
N ALA A 117 -11.09 26.57 -3.60
CA ALA A 117 -11.83 26.22 -4.81
C ALA A 117 -10.83 26.12 -5.99
N GLY A 118 -10.29 24.93 -6.22
CA GLY A 118 -9.30 24.65 -7.26
C GLY A 118 -7.98 24.04 -6.77
N ARG A 119 -7.79 23.87 -5.46
CA ARG A 119 -6.63 23.13 -4.95
C ARG A 119 -6.95 21.64 -5.04
N GLU A 120 -6.42 20.98 -6.08
CA GLU A 120 -6.48 19.51 -6.18
C GLU A 120 -5.94 18.91 -4.88
N MET A 121 -6.79 18.17 -4.17
CA MET A 121 -6.34 17.40 -3.01
C MET A 121 -5.34 16.35 -3.51
N PRO A 122 -4.16 16.24 -2.89
CA PRO A 122 -3.19 15.24 -3.30
C PRO A 122 -3.81 13.85 -3.12
N LEU A 123 -3.69 13.00 -4.14
CA LEU A 123 -4.19 11.62 -4.12
C LEU A 123 -3.55 10.77 -3.01
N VAL A 124 -2.37 11.16 -2.55
CA VAL A 124 -1.61 10.48 -1.50
C VAL A 124 -1.30 11.50 -0.41
N PRO A 125 -1.68 11.25 0.84
CA PRO A 125 -1.35 12.13 1.95
C PRO A 125 0.17 12.12 2.21
N ASP A 126 0.76 13.30 2.42
CA ASP A 126 2.17 13.44 2.81
C ASP A 126 2.30 13.78 4.29
N PHE A 127 2.97 12.89 5.04
CA PHE A 127 3.26 13.07 6.47
C PHE A 127 4.72 13.51 6.71
N SER A 128 5.38 13.96 5.63
CA SER A 128 6.60 14.78 5.52
C SER A 128 6.99 15.53 6.79
N ASN A 129 6.09 16.45 7.10
CA ASN A 129 6.31 17.56 8.01
C ASN A 129 5.67 17.33 9.38
N TRP A 130 5.18 16.12 9.66
CA TRP A 130 4.61 15.82 10.97
C TRP A 130 5.73 15.73 12.01
N LEU A 131 5.78 16.75 12.87
CA LEU A 131 6.64 16.82 14.04
C LEU A 131 6.25 15.77 15.07
N VAL A 132 7.23 14.97 15.48
CA VAL A 132 7.04 13.85 16.39
C VAL A 132 7.71 14.18 17.71
N SER A 133 6.95 14.10 18.79
CA SER A 133 7.38 14.45 20.16
C SER A 133 7.47 13.25 21.08
N SER A 134 6.96 12.08 20.67
CA SER A 134 6.95 10.85 21.46
C SER A 134 7.10 9.59 20.59
N PRO A 135 7.55 8.45 21.13
CA PRO A 135 7.58 7.18 20.41
C PRO A 135 6.22 6.76 19.85
N ARG A 136 5.13 7.11 20.55
CA ARG A 136 3.76 6.87 20.09
C ARG A 136 3.39 7.72 18.88
N GLU A 137 3.70 9.02 18.91
CA GLU A 137 3.52 9.90 17.74
C GLU A 137 4.40 9.45 16.57
N TRP A 138 5.61 8.94 16.86
CA TRP A 138 6.49 8.36 15.85
C TRP A 138 5.83 7.18 15.16
N ARG A 139 5.31 6.22 15.96
CA ARG A 139 4.58 5.05 15.46
C ARG A 139 3.44 5.45 14.54
N GLU A 140 2.60 6.38 14.99
CA GLU A 140 1.43 6.83 14.24
C GLU A 140 1.83 7.47 12.91
N ARG A 141 2.85 8.35 12.92
CA ARG A 141 3.39 8.95 11.69
C ARG A 141 3.96 7.90 10.74
N GLU A 142 4.79 7.00 11.22
CA GLU A 142 5.47 6.01 10.36
C GLU A 142 4.49 4.98 9.80
N VAL A 143 3.48 4.55 10.57
CA VAL A 143 2.39 3.72 10.05
C VAL A 143 1.66 4.44 8.91
N LEU A 144 1.32 5.72 9.10
CA LEU A 144 0.62 6.50 8.07
C LEU A 144 1.48 6.75 6.84
N ARG A 145 2.79 6.95 7.00
CA ARG A 145 3.75 7.01 5.87
C ARG A 145 3.80 5.71 5.10
N THR A 146 3.87 4.58 5.78
CA THR A 146 3.83 3.26 5.15
C THR A 146 2.55 3.09 4.34
N VAL A 147 1.39 3.40 4.92
CA VAL A 147 0.11 3.35 4.21
C VAL A 147 0.09 4.26 2.98
N ALA A 148 0.56 5.51 3.11
CA ALA A 148 0.63 6.45 2.00
C ALA A 148 1.50 5.94 0.85
N ARG A 149 2.69 5.39 1.17
CA ARG A 149 3.58 4.75 0.20
C ARG A 149 2.90 3.55 -0.48
N THR A 150 2.28 2.66 0.30
CA THR A 150 1.55 1.50 -0.23
C THR A 150 0.42 1.93 -1.17
N MET A 151 -0.29 3.02 -0.88
CA MET A 151 -1.32 3.55 -1.77
C MET A 151 -0.74 4.03 -3.10
N ALA A 152 0.40 4.74 -3.08
CA ALA A 152 1.11 5.17 -4.28
C ALA A 152 1.57 3.96 -5.13
N ASP A 153 2.17 2.96 -4.48
CA ASP A 153 2.65 1.75 -5.15
C ASP A 153 1.51 0.94 -5.77
N LEU A 154 0.38 0.78 -5.06
CA LEU A 154 -0.82 0.12 -5.59
C LEU A 154 -1.48 0.89 -6.73
N LYS A 155 -1.37 2.23 -6.74
CA LYS A 155 -1.83 3.05 -7.87
C LYS A 155 -0.96 2.80 -9.09
N GLY A 156 0.37 2.96 -8.96
CA GLY A 156 1.30 2.73 -10.06
C GLY A 156 1.23 1.31 -10.62
N PHE A 157 1.07 0.30 -9.76
CA PHE A 157 0.87 -1.07 -10.18
C PHE A 157 -0.44 -1.28 -10.96
N ARG A 158 -1.56 -0.69 -10.49
CA ARG A 158 -2.85 -0.76 -11.22
C ARG A 158 -2.75 -0.13 -12.60
N GLU A 159 -2.08 1.01 -12.72
CA GLU A 159 -1.84 1.68 -14.01
C GLU A 159 -0.97 0.80 -14.94
N HIS A 160 0.06 0.15 -14.40
CA HIS A 160 0.87 -0.79 -15.17
C HIS A 160 0.04 -1.98 -15.69
N VAL A 161 -0.73 -2.63 -14.82
CA VAL A 161 -1.61 -3.75 -15.20
C VAL A 161 -2.65 -3.32 -16.23
N ALA A 162 -3.23 -2.13 -16.08
CA ALA A 162 -4.18 -1.58 -17.05
C ALA A 162 -3.55 -1.39 -18.44
N ARG A 163 -2.32 -0.88 -18.51
CA ARG A 163 -1.58 -0.74 -19.77
C ARG A 163 -1.29 -2.09 -20.43
N GLU A 164 -0.87 -3.09 -19.67
CA GLU A 164 -0.62 -4.43 -20.23
C GLU A 164 -1.92 -5.09 -20.69
N ARG A 165 -3.01 -4.95 -19.91
CA ARG A 165 -4.34 -5.45 -20.28
C ARG A 165 -4.84 -4.84 -21.59
N ALA A 166 -4.71 -3.52 -21.75
CA ALA A 166 -5.10 -2.83 -22.98
C ALA A 166 -4.41 -3.40 -24.23
N ARG A 167 -3.12 -3.75 -24.14
CA ARG A 167 -2.38 -4.39 -25.26
C ARG A 167 -2.96 -5.74 -25.65
N TYR A 168 -3.36 -6.55 -24.66
CA TYR A 168 -4.00 -7.83 -24.93
C TYR A 168 -5.42 -7.67 -25.48
N GLU A 169 -6.17 -6.67 -25.02
CA GLU A 169 -7.50 -6.36 -25.55
C GLU A 169 -7.43 -5.92 -27.02
N GLU A 170 -6.50 -5.03 -27.38
CA GLU A 170 -6.26 -4.65 -28.78
C GLU A 170 -5.82 -5.84 -29.64
N ALA A 171 -5.06 -6.78 -29.08
CA ALA A 171 -4.69 -8.01 -29.77
C ALA A 171 -5.91 -8.94 -29.97
N LEU A 172 -6.79 -9.02 -28.97
CA LEU A 172 -8.01 -9.81 -29.02
C LEU A 172 -8.98 -9.29 -30.07
N GLU A 173 -9.21 -7.97 -30.11
CA GLU A 173 -10.08 -7.33 -31.11
C GLU A 173 -9.61 -7.60 -32.54
N ARG A 174 -8.30 -7.45 -32.79
CA ARG A 174 -7.69 -7.76 -34.10
C ARG A 174 -7.89 -9.21 -34.51
N GLU A 175 -7.78 -10.15 -33.57
CA GLU A 175 -7.96 -11.57 -33.89
C GLU A 175 -9.43 -11.93 -34.10
N ILE A 176 -10.36 -11.37 -33.32
CA ILE A 176 -11.81 -11.57 -33.52
C ILE A 176 -12.25 -11.07 -34.90
N LEU A 177 -11.73 -9.93 -35.36
CA LEU A 177 -12.03 -9.42 -36.70
C LEU A 177 -11.55 -10.38 -37.80
N ARG A 178 -10.32 -10.89 -37.68
CA ARG A 178 -9.77 -11.88 -38.62
C ARG A 178 -10.54 -13.19 -38.63
N GLU A 179 -10.98 -13.67 -37.47
CA GLU A 179 -11.81 -14.88 -37.37
C GLU A 179 -13.15 -14.68 -38.10
N ARG A 180 -13.82 -13.53 -37.89
CA ARG A 180 -15.07 -13.19 -38.59
C ARG A 180 -14.90 -13.07 -40.11
N GLU A 181 -13.79 -12.51 -40.59
CA GLU A 181 -13.50 -12.42 -42.02
C GLU A 181 -13.29 -13.80 -42.64
N ARG A 182 -12.61 -14.71 -41.95
CA ARG A 182 -12.42 -16.10 -42.39
C ARG A 182 -13.74 -16.88 -42.45
N GLU A 183 -14.64 -16.64 -41.49
CA GLU A 183 -15.96 -17.27 -41.46
C GLU A 183 -16.88 -16.76 -42.59
N ARG A 184 -16.76 -15.49 -42.99
CA ARG A 184 -17.54 -14.92 -44.11
C ARG A 184 -17.03 -15.33 -45.49
N GLY A 185 -15.78 -15.76 -45.61
CA GLY A 185 -15.17 -16.22 -46.86
C GLY A 185 -15.32 -17.71 -47.15
N ARG A 186 -15.98 -18.46 -46.26
CA ARG A 186 -16.36 -19.87 -46.46
C ARG A 186 -17.83 -19.98 -46.86
#